data_AF-A0AB40AL70-F1
#
_entry.id   AF-A0AB40AL70-F1
#
_cell.length_a   1.000
_cell.length_b   1.000
_cell.length_c   1.000
_cell.angle_alpha   90.00
_cell.angle_beta   90.00
_cell.angle_gamma   90.00
#
_symmetry.space_group_name_H-M   'P 1'
#
loop_
_entity.id
_entity.type
_entity.pdbx_description
1 polymer ?
#
loop_
_entity_poly.entity_id
_entity_poly.type
_entity_poly.pdbx_seq_one_letter_code
_entity_poly.pdbx_strand_id
1 'polypeptide(L)'
;MATASMKRSVKQLHFGGPDEKAAAAAEIKRIARGDLRTRKSLAELGVIPTLVSMILDSPTVSPGRKIAIEALLELANGTFTNKALMVESGLIAKLPNIFNTLDSSTQEQLANLLLSISSLANTQHSIQPHEILPFLIKILNDRDTDDEIKVKFLAALQNLSIKIETTKLIVSSGLVHALLSFSVNKRTSKEALATLSNLVLTSVGKKAIENDSMVPEIFMEIMAWEGMPQSQELVAYILMVIAHQSAKLRKKMIVLGIVPLLLEVALLGSPLAQKRSLKMLQWFKDERQAKLGAHSGPQSEVFGISNALRLKGESSEECERDVRKMVKQSLDQNLKLIIRRGDLSDGCSMIKSLVFNSSSKSLPYC
;
A
#
# COMPACT_ATOMS: atom_id res chain seq x y z
N MET A 1 -6.13 -17.62 42.28
CA MET A 1 -6.42 -16.17 42.38
C MET A 1 -6.98 -15.58 41.08
N ALA A 2 -6.40 -15.85 39.90
CA ALA A 2 -6.84 -15.27 38.62
C ALA A 2 -8.34 -15.50 38.28
N THR A 3 -8.88 -16.68 38.54
CA THR A 3 -10.28 -17.04 38.26
C THR A 3 -11.29 -16.31 39.13
N ALA A 4 -10.95 -15.96 40.37
CA ALA A 4 -11.82 -15.20 41.26
C ALA A 4 -11.89 -13.73 40.85
N SER A 5 -10.75 -13.13 40.48
CA SER A 5 -10.71 -11.75 39.94
C SER A 5 -11.51 -11.65 38.64
N MET A 6 -11.36 -12.63 37.75
CA MET A 6 -12.12 -12.69 36.49
C MET A 6 -13.63 -12.74 36.74
N LYS A 7 -14.12 -13.66 37.58
CA LYS A 7 -15.55 -13.76 37.90
C LYS A 7 -16.11 -12.47 38.50
N ARG A 8 -15.37 -11.83 39.42
CA ARG A 8 -15.75 -10.56 40.03
C ARG A 8 -15.89 -9.46 38.98
N SER A 9 -14.88 -9.33 38.11
CA SER A 9 -14.83 -8.30 37.07
C SER A 9 -15.96 -8.48 36.05
N VAL A 10 -16.21 -9.72 35.63
CA VAL A 10 -17.35 -10.03 34.74
C VAL A 10 -18.67 -9.64 35.37
N LYS A 11 -18.88 -9.95 36.66
CA LYS A 11 -20.11 -9.55 37.38
C LYS A 11 -20.24 -8.03 37.46
N GLN A 12 -19.17 -7.33 37.81
CA GLN A 12 -19.17 -5.86 37.89
C GLN A 12 -19.37 -5.20 36.53
N LEU A 13 -18.84 -5.78 35.45
CA LEU A 13 -19.06 -5.28 34.09
C LEU A 13 -20.54 -5.37 33.69
N HIS A 14 -21.20 -6.48 34.00
CA HIS A 14 -22.59 -6.71 33.61
C HIS A 14 -23.57 -5.90 34.47
N PHE A 15 -23.37 -5.87 35.78
CA PHE A 15 -24.38 -5.40 36.74
C PHE A 15 -23.97 -4.17 37.54
N GLY A 16 -22.72 -3.71 37.41
CA GLY A 16 -22.22 -2.58 38.20
C GLY A 16 -22.68 -1.21 37.68
N GLY A 17 -22.49 -0.19 38.52
CA GLY A 17 -22.63 1.21 38.10
C GLY A 17 -21.56 1.64 37.09
N PRO A 18 -21.65 2.85 36.50
CA PRO A 18 -20.69 3.33 35.49
C PRO A 18 -19.22 3.22 35.93
N ASP A 19 -18.91 3.60 37.17
CA ASP A 19 -17.54 3.55 37.72
C ASP A 19 -17.07 2.11 37.95
N GLU A 20 -17.96 1.25 38.45
CA GLU A 20 -17.66 -0.18 38.62
C GLU A 20 -17.44 -0.87 37.28
N LYS A 21 -18.22 -0.52 36.25
CA LYS A 21 -18.04 -1.02 34.89
C LYS A 21 -16.71 -0.55 34.31
N ALA A 22 -16.32 0.70 34.52
CA ALA A 22 -15.03 1.22 34.06
C ALA A 22 -13.85 0.48 34.75
N ALA A 23 -13.93 0.28 36.07
CA ALA A 23 -12.93 -0.50 36.82
C ALA A 23 -12.89 -1.98 36.35
N ALA A 24 -14.06 -2.58 36.13
CA ALA A 24 -14.18 -3.94 35.61
C ALA A 24 -13.59 -4.07 34.20
N ALA A 25 -13.83 -3.11 33.31
CA ALA A 25 -13.24 -3.09 31.98
C ALA A 25 -11.71 -2.97 32.03
N ALA A 26 -11.17 -2.19 32.97
CA ALA A 26 -9.72 -2.08 33.17
C ALA A 26 -9.10 -3.41 33.64
N GLU A 27 -9.77 -4.11 34.55
CA GLU A 27 -9.32 -5.43 35.03
C GLU A 27 -9.49 -6.49 33.93
N ILE A 28 -10.56 -6.46 33.13
CA ILE A 28 -10.74 -7.34 31.97
C ILE A 28 -9.64 -7.11 30.94
N LYS A 29 -9.28 -5.86 30.63
CA LYS A 29 -8.13 -5.53 29.77
C LYS A 29 -6.85 -6.18 30.31
N ARG A 30 -6.58 -6.02 31.62
CA ARG A 30 -5.39 -6.59 32.27
C ARG A 30 -5.38 -8.12 32.19
N ILE A 31 -6.53 -8.77 32.41
CA ILE A 31 -6.67 -10.23 32.35
C ILE A 31 -6.52 -10.72 30.89
N ALA A 32 -7.09 -10.01 29.91
CA ALA A 32 -7.01 -10.36 28.49
C ALA A 32 -5.58 -10.31 27.92
N ARG A 33 -4.65 -9.58 28.55
CA ARG A 33 -3.22 -9.60 28.19
C ARG A 33 -2.50 -10.91 28.49
N GLY A 34 -3.15 -11.84 29.20
CA GLY A 34 -2.63 -13.18 29.44
C GLY A 34 -2.58 -14.02 28.16
N ASP A 35 -3.31 -15.14 28.14
CA ASP A 35 -3.27 -16.08 27.03
C ASP A 35 -4.55 -16.07 26.17
N LEU A 36 -4.49 -16.76 25.03
CA LEU A 36 -5.61 -16.93 24.10
C LEU A 36 -6.82 -17.61 24.77
N ARG A 37 -6.57 -18.55 25.69
CA ARG A 37 -7.63 -19.27 26.42
C ARG A 37 -8.45 -18.31 27.28
N THR A 38 -7.77 -17.40 27.96
CA THR A 38 -8.36 -16.37 28.79
C THR A 38 -9.23 -15.42 27.97
N ARG A 39 -8.74 -14.97 26.80
CA ARG A 39 -9.51 -14.13 25.86
C ARG A 39 -10.77 -14.84 25.35
N LYS A 40 -10.69 -16.13 25.08
CA LYS A 40 -11.85 -16.94 24.66
C LYS A 40 -12.86 -17.08 25.81
N SER A 41 -12.40 -17.42 27.00
CA SER A 41 -13.28 -17.58 28.16
C SER A 41 -13.94 -16.28 28.59
N LEU A 42 -13.25 -15.13 28.49
CA LEU A 42 -13.87 -13.82 28.69
C LEU A 42 -15.00 -13.57 27.67
N ALA A 43 -14.78 -13.89 26.39
CA ALA A 43 -15.80 -13.76 25.35
C ALA A 43 -17.02 -14.67 25.62
N GLU A 44 -16.80 -15.92 26.02
CA GLU A 44 -17.85 -16.88 26.41
C GLU A 44 -18.68 -16.39 27.62
N LEU A 45 -18.08 -15.59 28.50
CA LEU A 45 -18.75 -14.94 29.63
C LEU A 45 -19.51 -13.66 29.24
N GLY A 46 -19.63 -13.37 27.93
CA GLY A 46 -20.45 -12.29 27.40
C GLY A 46 -19.87 -10.89 27.60
N VAL A 47 -18.57 -10.74 27.87
CA VAL A 47 -17.99 -9.40 28.12
C VAL A 47 -17.98 -8.51 26.87
N ILE A 48 -17.92 -9.10 25.67
CA ILE A 48 -17.78 -8.36 24.41
C ILE A 48 -19.01 -7.47 24.14
N PRO A 49 -20.26 -7.98 24.12
CA PRO A 49 -21.44 -7.15 23.95
C PRO A 49 -21.53 -6.01 24.97
N THR A 50 -21.19 -6.27 26.23
CA THR A 50 -21.25 -5.27 27.30
C THR A 50 -20.20 -4.18 27.12
N LEU A 51 -18.96 -4.53 26.72
CA LEU A 51 -17.93 -3.56 26.38
C LEU A 51 -18.31 -2.72 25.15
N VAL A 52 -18.96 -3.34 24.14
CA VAL A 52 -19.48 -2.59 22.98
C VAL A 52 -20.58 -1.61 23.42
N SER A 53 -21.53 -2.03 24.24
CA SER A 53 -22.56 -1.14 24.83
C SER A 53 -21.93 0.03 25.60
N MET A 54 -20.88 -0.21 26.40
CA MET A 54 -20.16 0.87 27.10
C MET A 54 -19.57 1.92 26.15
N ILE A 55 -19.20 1.53 24.92
CA ILE A 55 -18.69 2.45 23.91
C ILE A 55 -19.83 3.25 23.27
N LEU A 56 -20.96 2.58 23.00
CA LEU A 56 -22.05 3.11 22.19
C LEU A 56 -23.09 3.91 22.99
N ASP A 57 -23.34 3.55 24.25
CA ASP A 57 -24.47 4.07 25.04
C ASP A 57 -24.07 5.24 25.96
N SER A 58 -22.78 5.59 25.99
CA SER A 58 -22.28 6.70 26.82
C SER A 58 -22.56 8.04 26.10
N PRO A 59 -23.36 8.96 26.66
CA PRO A 59 -23.70 10.23 26.00
C PRO A 59 -22.55 11.26 26.04
N THR A 60 -21.54 11.05 26.88
CA THR A 60 -20.39 11.93 27.07
C THR A 60 -19.08 11.16 26.93
N VAL A 61 -17.96 11.88 26.68
CA VAL A 61 -16.61 11.30 26.73
C VAL A 61 -16.34 10.82 28.14
N SER A 62 -16.60 9.54 28.40
CA SER A 62 -16.33 8.92 29.69
C SER A 62 -14.97 8.22 29.67
N PRO A 63 -14.18 8.27 30.75
CA PRO A 63 -12.96 7.47 30.87
C PRO A 63 -13.18 5.98 30.61
N GLY A 64 -14.37 5.48 30.95
CA GLY A 64 -14.79 4.11 30.70
C GLY A 64 -14.81 3.73 29.21
N ARG A 65 -15.06 4.67 28.30
CA ARG A 65 -15.12 4.40 26.85
C ARG A 65 -13.75 4.00 26.30
N LYS A 66 -12.71 4.77 26.61
CA LYS A 66 -11.34 4.46 26.18
C LYS A 66 -10.90 3.10 26.72
N ILE A 67 -11.15 2.86 28.01
CA ILE A 67 -10.81 1.59 28.67
C ILE A 67 -11.55 0.42 28.01
N ALA A 68 -12.83 0.60 27.64
CA ALA A 68 -13.60 -0.42 26.94
C ALA A 68 -13.03 -0.73 25.54
N ILE A 69 -12.63 0.29 24.77
CA ILE A 69 -11.97 0.11 23.46
C ILE A 69 -10.65 -0.66 23.62
N GLU A 70 -9.83 -0.28 24.60
CA GLU A 70 -8.58 -0.97 24.88
C GLU A 70 -8.80 -2.42 25.32
N ALA A 71 -9.82 -2.69 26.14
CA ALA A 71 -10.20 -4.05 26.51
C ALA A 71 -10.65 -4.88 25.30
N LEU A 72 -11.47 -4.30 24.41
CA LEU A 72 -11.86 -4.95 23.16
C LEU A 72 -10.65 -5.20 22.25
N LEU A 73 -9.68 -4.30 22.19
CA LEU A 73 -8.45 -4.51 21.41
C LEU A 73 -7.67 -5.73 21.89
N GLU A 74 -7.51 -5.90 23.21
CA GLU A 74 -6.88 -7.09 23.78
C GLU A 74 -7.67 -8.37 23.45
N LEU A 75 -9.00 -8.31 23.52
CA LEU A 75 -9.88 -9.43 23.17
C LEU A 75 -9.87 -9.76 21.67
N ALA A 76 -9.73 -8.75 20.81
CA ALA A 76 -9.67 -8.89 19.35
C ALA A 76 -8.41 -9.64 18.94
N ASN A 77 -7.30 -9.44 19.67
CA ASN A 77 -6.07 -10.20 19.47
C ASN A 77 -6.17 -11.67 19.92
N GLY A 78 -7.34 -12.13 20.39
CA GLY A 78 -7.59 -13.53 20.75
C GLY A 78 -7.94 -14.42 19.56
N THR A 79 -9.11 -14.21 18.97
CA THR A 79 -9.64 -15.10 17.92
C THR A 79 -10.46 -14.31 16.89
N PHE A 80 -10.64 -14.87 15.69
CA PHE A 80 -11.59 -14.31 14.73
C PHE A 80 -13.03 -14.33 15.26
N THR A 81 -13.42 -15.33 16.07
CA THR A 81 -14.73 -15.38 16.72
C THR A 81 -14.96 -14.17 17.63
N ASN A 82 -13.96 -13.76 18.42
CA ASN A 82 -14.08 -12.57 19.26
C ASN A 82 -14.30 -11.30 18.41
N LYS A 83 -13.58 -11.18 17.30
CA LYS A 83 -13.78 -10.06 16.36
C LYS A 83 -15.18 -10.08 15.74
N ALA A 84 -15.67 -11.26 15.35
CA ALA A 84 -17.01 -11.44 14.80
C ALA A 84 -18.09 -11.01 15.81
N LEU A 85 -17.95 -11.42 17.09
CA LEU A 85 -18.86 -11.00 18.16
C LEU A 85 -18.90 -9.48 18.35
N MET A 86 -17.78 -8.76 18.14
CA MET A 86 -17.76 -7.29 18.19
C MET A 86 -18.58 -6.68 17.06
N VAL A 87 -18.48 -7.23 15.85
CA VAL A 87 -19.25 -6.80 14.69
C VAL A 87 -20.74 -7.09 14.89
N GLU A 88 -21.08 -8.31 15.33
CA GLU A 88 -22.45 -8.74 15.65
C GLU A 88 -23.09 -7.90 16.76
N SER A 89 -22.29 -7.42 17.71
CA SER A 89 -22.73 -6.49 18.77
C SER A 89 -23.01 -5.07 18.26
N GLY A 90 -22.89 -4.83 16.95
CA GLY A 90 -23.23 -3.56 16.30
C GLY A 90 -22.14 -2.50 16.37
N LEU A 91 -20.88 -2.87 16.69
CA LEU A 91 -19.78 -1.92 16.81
C LEU A 91 -19.62 -1.10 15.52
N ILE A 92 -19.56 -1.77 14.35
CA ILE A 92 -19.33 -1.14 13.04
C ILE A 92 -20.47 -0.18 12.67
N ALA A 93 -21.71 -0.61 12.82
CA ALA A 93 -22.89 0.16 12.41
C ALA A 93 -23.01 1.51 13.14
N LYS A 94 -22.52 1.61 14.38
CA LYS A 94 -22.61 2.84 15.18
C LYS A 94 -21.34 3.70 15.19
N LEU A 95 -20.24 3.26 14.56
CA LEU A 95 -18.98 4.04 14.48
C LEU A 95 -19.14 5.49 14.01
N PRO A 96 -19.94 5.78 12.95
CA PRO A 96 -20.06 7.14 12.43
C PRO A 96 -20.59 8.15 13.47
N ASN A 97 -21.36 7.67 14.45
CA ASN A 97 -21.98 8.50 15.48
C ASN A 97 -21.03 8.79 16.64
N ILE A 98 -20.02 7.96 16.86
CA ILE A 98 -19.12 8.08 18.01
C ILE A 98 -17.77 8.69 17.67
N PHE A 99 -17.21 8.44 16.47
CA PHE A 99 -15.79 8.69 16.21
C PHE A 99 -15.38 10.15 16.43
N ASN A 100 -16.17 11.11 15.93
CA ASN A 100 -15.88 12.54 16.07
C ASN A 100 -16.15 13.08 17.48
N THR A 101 -16.78 12.29 18.35
CA THR A 101 -16.99 12.66 19.76
C THR A 101 -15.81 12.27 20.65
N LEU A 102 -14.86 11.48 20.13
CA LEU A 102 -13.72 10.97 20.88
C LEU A 102 -12.57 11.97 20.86
N ASP A 103 -11.82 12.04 21.94
CA ASP A 103 -10.50 12.68 21.92
C ASP A 103 -9.52 11.90 21.03
N SER A 104 -8.47 12.58 20.56
CA SER A 104 -7.47 12.03 19.65
C SER A 104 -6.87 10.71 20.14
N SER A 105 -6.58 10.57 21.44
CA SER A 105 -6.03 9.33 21.99
C SER A 105 -7.04 8.18 21.94
N THR A 106 -8.32 8.46 22.17
CA THR A 106 -9.37 7.45 22.08
C THR A 106 -9.70 7.10 20.62
N GLN A 107 -9.66 8.06 19.69
CA GLN A 107 -9.76 7.79 18.25
C GLN A 107 -8.65 6.86 17.78
N GLU A 108 -7.43 7.07 18.28
CA GLU A 108 -6.28 6.23 17.97
C GLU A 108 -6.50 4.77 18.41
N GLN A 109 -7.00 4.56 19.63
CA GLN A 109 -7.31 3.21 20.13
C GLN A 109 -8.42 2.55 19.31
N LEU A 110 -9.43 3.32 18.90
CA LEU A 110 -10.50 2.81 18.06
C LEU A 110 -9.98 2.44 16.66
N ALA A 111 -9.09 3.24 16.08
CA ALA A 111 -8.46 2.93 14.79
C ALA A 111 -7.64 1.62 14.86
N ASN A 112 -6.90 1.38 15.95
CA ASN A 112 -6.20 0.11 16.19
C ASN A 112 -7.17 -1.08 16.28
N LEU A 113 -8.30 -0.91 16.99
CA LEU A 113 -9.33 -1.94 17.09
C LEU A 113 -9.94 -2.26 15.71
N LEU A 114 -10.24 -1.24 14.91
CA LEU A 114 -10.80 -1.42 13.57
C LEU A 114 -9.81 -2.06 12.60
N LEU A 115 -8.53 -1.69 12.67
CA LEU A 115 -7.48 -2.39 11.94
C LEU A 115 -7.45 -3.88 12.33
N SER A 116 -7.49 -4.21 13.62
CA SER A 116 -7.54 -5.61 14.06
C SER A 116 -8.79 -6.33 13.54
N ILE A 117 -9.97 -5.70 13.63
CA ILE A 117 -11.25 -6.25 13.15
C ILE A 117 -11.25 -6.46 11.63
N SER A 118 -10.64 -5.56 10.85
CA SER A 118 -10.59 -5.64 9.38
C SER A 118 -9.96 -6.94 8.84
N SER A 119 -9.12 -7.62 9.64
CA SER A 119 -8.57 -8.94 9.29
C SER A 119 -9.64 -10.04 9.09
N LEU A 120 -10.88 -9.80 9.57
CA LEU A 120 -12.03 -10.65 9.28
C LEU A 120 -12.35 -10.75 7.78
N ALA A 121 -11.87 -9.81 6.95
CA ALA A 121 -12.04 -9.82 5.50
C ALA A 121 -11.63 -11.16 4.86
N ASN A 122 -10.67 -11.88 5.45
CA ASN A 122 -10.18 -13.16 4.93
C ASN A 122 -10.86 -14.38 5.56
N THR A 123 -12.01 -14.20 6.21
CA THR A 123 -12.70 -15.25 6.98
C THR A 123 -14.18 -15.39 6.57
N GLN A 124 -14.82 -16.46 7.06
CA GLN A 124 -16.27 -16.66 6.89
C GLN A 124 -17.13 -15.59 7.59
N HIS A 125 -16.56 -14.90 8.59
CA HIS A 125 -17.24 -13.85 9.37
C HIS A 125 -16.88 -12.45 8.85
N SER A 126 -16.70 -12.32 7.54
CA SER A 126 -16.26 -11.07 6.94
C SER A 126 -17.30 -9.98 7.13
N ILE A 127 -16.80 -8.80 7.51
CA ILE A 127 -17.55 -7.55 7.51
C ILE A 127 -18.04 -7.29 6.09
N GLN A 128 -19.29 -6.86 5.93
CA GLN A 128 -19.77 -6.51 4.61
C GLN A 128 -19.19 -5.16 4.21
N PRO A 129 -18.60 -5.01 3.01
CA PRO A 129 -17.97 -3.77 2.58
C PRO A 129 -18.87 -2.53 2.69
N HIS A 130 -20.18 -2.68 2.43
CA HIS A 130 -21.15 -1.59 2.50
C HIS A 130 -21.38 -1.05 3.93
N GLU A 131 -21.12 -1.84 4.97
CA GLU A 131 -21.30 -1.42 6.36
C GLU A 131 -20.18 -0.51 6.85
N ILE A 132 -18.95 -0.73 6.36
CA ILE A 132 -17.74 -0.09 6.89
C ILE A 132 -17.11 0.93 5.93
N LEU A 133 -17.19 0.72 4.61
CA LEU A 133 -16.53 1.60 3.64
C LEU A 133 -16.99 3.06 3.72
N PRO A 134 -18.29 3.40 3.85
CA PRO A 134 -18.71 4.79 3.95
C PRO A 134 -18.05 5.53 5.13
N PHE A 135 -17.89 4.84 6.26
CA PHE A 135 -17.20 5.36 7.43
C PHE A 135 -15.70 5.58 7.15
N LEU A 136 -15.01 4.58 6.58
CA LEU A 136 -13.59 4.70 6.24
C LEU A 136 -13.33 5.86 5.28
N ILE A 137 -14.16 6.00 4.24
CA ILE A 137 -14.04 7.08 3.25
C ILE A 137 -14.22 8.45 3.92
N LYS A 138 -15.21 8.59 4.80
CA LYS A 138 -15.45 9.83 5.55
C LYS A 138 -14.22 10.24 6.35
N ILE A 139 -13.63 9.33 7.11
CA ILE A 139 -12.48 9.64 7.97
C ILE A 139 -11.20 9.90 7.16
N LEU A 140 -10.97 9.13 6.08
CA LEU A 140 -9.81 9.37 5.23
C LEU A 140 -9.86 10.75 4.57
N ASN A 141 -11.03 11.19 4.14
CA ASN A 141 -11.22 12.52 3.53
C ASN A 141 -11.29 13.67 4.55
N ASP A 142 -11.31 13.37 5.85
CA ASP A 142 -11.30 14.39 6.90
C ASP A 142 -9.91 15.02 7.03
N ARG A 143 -9.84 16.34 6.89
CA ARG A 143 -8.58 17.09 6.96
C ARG A 143 -8.05 17.18 8.38
N ASP A 144 -8.93 17.15 9.38
CA ASP A 144 -8.57 17.32 10.78
C ASP A 144 -8.11 16.01 11.43
N THR A 145 -8.30 14.87 10.73
CA THR A 145 -7.83 13.57 11.21
C THR A 145 -6.32 13.44 11.05
N ASP A 146 -5.65 13.08 12.14
CA ASP A 146 -4.20 12.85 12.23
C ASP A 146 -3.71 11.74 11.28
N ASP A 147 -2.49 11.91 10.76
CA ASP A 147 -1.88 10.97 9.81
C ASP A 147 -1.69 9.57 10.41
N GLU A 148 -1.36 9.43 11.70
CA GLU A 148 -1.20 8.11 12.35
C GLU A 148 -2.53 7.35 12.42
N ILE A 149 -3.64 8.09 12.55
CA ILE A 149 -4.99 7.54 12.50
C ILE A 149 -5.33 7.13 11.05
N LYS A 150 -5.00 7.98 10.07
CA LYS A 150 -5.20 7.68 8.64
C LYS A 150 -4.44 6.43 8.20
N VAL A 151 -3.20 6.24 8.65
CA VAL A 151 -2.41 5.03 8.37
C VAL A 151 -3.17 3.76 8.80
N LYS A 152 -3.74 3.76 10.01
CA LYS A 152 -4.52 2.62 10.52
C LYS A 152 -5.78 2.37 9.70
N PHE A 153 -6.46 3.42 9.26
CA PHE A 153 -7.63 3.30 8.40
C PHE A 153 -7.29 2.84 6.99
N LEU A 154 -6.18 3.30 6.41
CA LEU A 154 -5.68 2.79 5.13
C LEU A 154 -5.27 1.32 5.22
N ALA A 155 -4.62 0.90 6.31
CA ALA A 155 -4.30 -0.50 6.55
C ALA A 155 -5.58 -1.36 6.71
N ALA A 156 -6.62 -0.82 7.37
CA ALA A 156 -7.91 -1.50 7.47
C ALA A 156 -8.58 -1.63 6.11
N LEU A 157 -8.55 -0.56 5.29
CA LEU A 157 -9.03 -0.57 3.92
C LEU A 157 -8.27 -1.57 3.04
N GLN A 158 -6.94 -1.65 3.20
CA GLN A 158 -6.11 -2.62 2.50
C GLN A 158 -6.60 -4.05 2.76
N ASN A 159 -6.84 -4.42 4.03
CA ASN A 159 -7.35 -5.75 4.37
C ASN A 159 -8.72 -6.04 3.72
N LEU A 160 -9.62 -5.05 3.73
CA LEU A 160 -10.95 -5.19 3.13
C LEU A 160 -10.92 -5.26 1.59
N SER A 161 -9.92 -4.62 0.96
CA SER A 161 -9.78 -4.54 -0.50
C SER A 161 -9.33 -5.84 -1.18
N ILE A 162 -8.94 -6.85 -0.40
CA ILE A 162 -8.59 -8.19 -0.91
C ILE A 162 -9.79 -8.84 -1.63
N LYS A 163 -11.02 -8.53 -1.20
CA LYS A 163 -12.23 -9.02 -1.86
C LYS A 163 -12.55 -8.20 -3.12
N ILE A 164 -12.82 -8.92 -4.21
CA ILE A 164 -13.21 -8.33 -5.50
C ILE A 164 -14.47 -7.45 -5.37
N GLU A 165 -15.42 -7.85 -4.52
CA GLU A 165 -16.66 -7.09 -4.27
C GLU A 165 -16.39 -5.70 -3.70
N THR A 166 -15.42 -5.58 -2.79
CA THR A 166 -14.97 -4.30 -2.22
C THR A 166 -14.43 -3.36 -3.29
N THR A 167 -13.76 -3.90 -4.31
CA THR A 167 -13.12 -3.09 -5.37
C THR A 167 -14.15 -2.23 -6.11
N LYS A 168 -15.32 -2.76 -6.45
CA LYS A 168 -16.36 -1.98 -7.15
C LYS A 168 -16.82 -0.78 -6.33
N LEU A 169 -17.02 -0.97 -5.02
CA LEU A 169 -17.45 0.09 -4.10
C LEU A 169 -16.37 1.17 -3.94
N ILE A 170 -15.11 0.76 -3.78
CA ILE A 170 -13.96 1.67 -3.71
C ILE A 170 -13.85 2.51 -4.99
N VAL A 171 -14.02 1.90 -6.17
CA VAL A 171 -13.99 2.62 -7.44
C VAL A 171 -15.18 3.58 -7.56
N SER A 172 -16.40 3.13 -7.26
CA SER A 172 -17.61 3.95 -7.38
C SER A 172 -17.68 5.13 -6.42
N SER A 173 -16.95 5.07 -5.30
CA SER A 173 -16.90 6.15 -4.31
C SER A 173 -15.84 7.21 -4.62
N GLY A 174 -15.09 7.08 -5.72
CA GLY A 174 -14.01 8.01 -6.07
C GLY A 174 -12.76 7.86 -5.22
N LEU A 175 -12.69 6.83 -4.35
CA LEU A 175 -11.60 6.66 -3.40
C LEU A 175 -10.25 6.36 -4.08
N VAL A 176 -10.24 5.90 -5.34
CA VAL A 176 -9.00 5.70 -6.12
C VAL A 176 -8.18 7.00 -6.21
N HIS A 177 -8.83 8.13 -6.48
CA HIS A 177 -8.17 9.44 -6.56
C HIS A 177 -7.57 9.86 -5.22
N ALA A 178 -8.32 9.65 -4.13
CA ALA A 178 -7.83 9.94 -2.79
C ALA A 178 -6.65 9.04 -2.40
N LEU A 179 -6.69 7.74 -2.74
CA LEU A 179 -5.58 6.80 -2.54
C LEU A 179 -4.31 7.25 -3.27
N LEU A 180 -4.43 7.81 -4.48
CA LEU A 180 -3.29 8.39 -5.19
C LEU A 180 -2.73 9.60 -4.43
N SER A 181 -3.59 10.47 -3.92
CA SER A 181 -3.17 11.61 -3.09
C SER A 181 -2.45 11.16 -1.81
N PHE A 182 -2.95 10.13 -1.12
CA PHE A 182 -2.27 9.53 0.05
C PHE A 182 -0.97 8.82 -0.30
N SER A 183 -0.78 8.41 -1.55
CA SER A 183 0.45 7.74 -2.00
C SER A 183 1.66 8.68 -2.03
N VAL A 184 1.45 10.00 -2.09
CA VAL A 184 2.52 11.03 -2.10
C VAL A 184 3.06 11.31 -0.69
N ASN A 185 2.28 11.10 0.36
CA ASN A 185 2.76 11.27 1.73
C ASN A 185 3.49 9.99 2.18
N LYS A 186 4.80 10.11 2.46
CA LYS A 186 5.66 8.99 2.90
C LYS A 186 5.14 8.23 4.12
N ARG A 187 4.31 8.85 4.97
CA ARG A 187 3.71 8.18 6.14
C ARG A 187 2.58 7.22 5.75
N THR A 188 1.78 7.59 4.75
CA THR A 188 0.59 6.85 4.30
C THR A 188 0.81 6.06 3.01
N SER A 189 1.94 6.27 2.34
CA SER A 189 2.18 5.81 0.98
C SER A 189 2.07 4.30 0.86
N LYS A 190 2.63 3.57 1.83
CA LYS A 190 2.68 2.12 1.80
C LYS A 190 1.29 1.51 1.81
N GLU A 191 0.43 1.91 2.74
CA GLU A 191 -0.92 1.36 2.90
C GLU A 191 -1.83 1.78 1.73
N ALA A 192 -1.68 3.01 1.24
CA ALA A 192 -2.40 3.50 0.07
C ALA A 192 -2.03 2.72 -1.20
N LEU A 193 -0.73 2.57 -1.47
CA LEU A 193 -0.22 1.79 -2.60
C LEU A 193 -0.57 0.31 -2.47
N ALA A 194 -0.54 -0.26 -1.28
CA ALA A 194 -0.94 -1.63 -1.06
C ALA A 194 -2.42 -1.83 -1.38
N THR A 195 -3.29 -0.88 -1.01
CA THR A 195 -4.69 -0.89 -1.43
C THR A 195 -4.81 -0.81 -2.95
N LEU A 196 -4.12 0.12 -3.62
CA LEU A 196 -4.11 0.24 -5.08
C LEU A 196 -3.61 -1.05 -5.77
N SER A 197 -2.64 -1.75 -5.16
CA SER A 197 -2.12 -3.03 -5.65
C SER A 197 -3.13 -4.18 -5.57
N ASN A 198 -4.06 -4.14 -4.61
CA ASN A 198 -5.18 -5.08 -4.59
C ASN A 198 -6.21 -4.72 -5.68
N LEU A 199 -6.50 -3.44 -5.87
CA LEU A 199 -7.48 -2.99 -6.87
C LEU A 199 -7.03 -3.31 -8.31
N VAL A 200 -5.75 -3.16 -8.61
CA VAL A 200 -5.19 -3.38 -9.97
C VAL A 200 -5.29 -4.83 -10.45
N LEU A 201 -5.53 -5.78 -9.53
CA LEU A 201 -5.78 -7.19 -9.85
C LEU A 201 -7.15 -7.41 -10.52
N THR A 202 -8.07 -6.46 -10.39
CA THR A 202 -9.40 -6.52 -11.01
C THR A 202 -9.45 -5.66 -12.27
N SER A 203 -10.30 -6.02 -13.23
CA SER A 203 -10.46 -5.21 -14.46
C SER A 203 -11.03 -3.82 -14.18
N VAL A 204 -11.96 -3.71 -13.22
CA VAL A 204 -12.59 -2.43 -12.83
C VAL A 204 -11.57 -1.53 -12.12
N GLY A 205 -10.83 -2.07 -11.15
CA GLY A 205 -9.79 -1.32 -10.43
C GLY A 205 -8.63 -0.93 -11.34
N LYS A 206 -8.14 -1.84 -12.20
CA LYS A 206 -7.12 -1.54 -13.20
C LYS A 206 -7.51 -0.36 -14.08
N LYS A 207 -8.73 -0.36 -14.65
CA LYS A 207 -9.23 0.73 -15.49
C LYS A 207 -9.37 2.05 -14.72
N ALA A 208 -9.85 1.99 -13.48
CA ALA A 208 -9.99 3.18 -12.65
C ALA A 208 -8.64 3.85 -12.36
N ILE A 209 -7.61 3.05 -12.03
CA ILE A 209 -6.25 3.54 -11.81
C ILE A 209 -5.67 4.07 -13.14
N GLU A 210 -5.74 3.30 -14.22
CA GLU A 210 -5.19 3.71 -15.53
C GLU A 210 -5.76 5.04 -16.05
N ASN A 211 -7.04 5.31 -15.78
CA ASN A 211 -7.73 6.50 -16.25
C ASN A 211 -7.49 7.75 -15.38
N ASP A 212 -6.96 7.60 -14.17
CA ASP A 212 -6.69 8.77 -13.32
C ASP A 212 -5.47 9.54 -13.84
N SER A 213 -5.64 10.84 -14.05
CA SER A 213 -4.62 11.69 -14.66
C SER A 213 -3.35 11.84 -13.83
N MET A 214 -3.41 11.64 -12.50
CA MET A 214 -2.28 11.80 -11.59
C MET A 214 -1.30 10.62 -11.62
N VAL A 215 -1.74 9.46 -12.12
CA VAL A 215 -0.99 8.19 -12.00
C VAL A 215 0.44 8.26 -12.55
N PRO A 216 0.68 8.74 -13.79
CA PRO A 216 2.04 8.74 -14.35
C PRO A 216 3.01 9.57 -13.51
N GLU A 217 2.60 10.77 -13.14
CA GLU A 217 3.40 11.73 -12.39
C GLU A 217 3.68 11.23 -10.96
N ILE A 218 2.66 10.82 -10.21
CA ILE A 218 2.80 10.33 -8.83
C ILE A 218 3.65 9.05 -8.77
N PHE A 219 3.41 8.09 -9.66
CA PHE A 219 4.15 6.84 -9.63
C PHE A 219 5.62 7.03 -10.02
N MET A 220 5.91 7.91 -10.96
CA MET A 220 7.29 8.29 -11.26
C MET A 220 7.97 8.98 -10.07
N GLU A 221 7.29 9.89 -9.40
CA GLU A 221 7.82 10.56 -8.21
C GLU A 221 8.17 9.55 -7.10
N ILE A 222 7.25 8.64 -6.77
CA ILE A 222 7.46 7.63 -5.72
C ILE A 222 8.58 6.65 -6.10
N MET A 223 8.70 6.25 -7.37
CA MET A 223 9.81 5.41 -7.82
C MET A 223 11.16 6.10 -7.64
N ALA A 224 11.22 7.43 -7.70
CA ALA A 224 12.44 8.20 -7.49
C ALA A 224 12.78 8.46 -6.01
N TRP A 225 11.93 8.04 -5.06
CA TRP A 225 12.17 8.25 -3.63
C TRP A 225 13.36 7.44 -3.11
N GLU A 226 14.21 8.10 -2.34
CA GLU A 226 15.30 7.45 -1.62
C GLU A 226 14.79 6.86 -0.29
N GLY A 227 15.32 5.69 0.08
CA GLY A 227 15.03 5.03 1.36
C GLY A 227 13.63 4.41 1.49
N MET A 228 12.85 4.30 0.40
CA MET A 228 11.45 3.82 0.44
C MET A 228 11.20 2.56 -0.44
N PRO A 229 11.99 1.47 -0.27
CA PRO A 229 11.96 0.32 -1.20
C PRO A 229 10.57 -0.35 -1.30
N GLN A 230 9.81 -0.41 -0.20
CA GLN A 230 8.48 -1.02 -0.19
C GLN A 230 7.49 -0.24 -1.08
N SER A 231 7.53 1.10 -1.05
CA SER A 231 6.67 1.93 -1.90
C SER A 231 7.08 1.83 -3.36
N GLN A 232 8.39 1.84 -3.65
CA GLN A 232 8.92 1.66 -5.00
C GLN A 232 8.50 0.31 -5.59
N GLU A 233 8.56 -0.78 -4.82
CA GLU A 233 8.13 -2.11 -5.25
C GLU A 233 6.64 -2.17 -5.63
N LEU A 234 5.78 -1.58 -4.79
CA LEU A 234 4.33 -1.54 -5.01
C LEU A 234 4.00 -0.70 -6.24
N VAL A 235 4.63 0.46 -6.40
CA VAL A 235 4.43 1.30 -7.60
C VAL A 235 4.94 0.60 -8.85
N ALA A 236 6.14 0.01 -8.83
CA ALA A 236 6.68 -0.72 -9.97
C ALA A 236 5.75 -1.88 -10.37
N TYR A 237 5.10 -2.53 -9.39
CA TYR A 237 4.10 -3.56 -9.65
C TYR A 237 2.85 -2.99 -10.32
N ILE A 238 2.21 -1.98 -9.71
CA ILE A 238 0.99 -1.38 -10.24
C ILE A 238 1.23 -0.86 -11.64
N LEU A 239 2.31 -0.09 -11.83
CA LEU A 239 2.70 0.49 -13.11
C LEU A 239 2.91 -0.57 -14.18
N MET A 240 3.61 -1.66 -13.85
CA MET A 240 3.80 -2.78 -14.77
C MET A 240 2.45 -3.38 -15.22
N VAL A 241 1.49 -3.55 -14.31
CA VAL A 241 0.16 -4.12 -14.62
C VAL A 241 -0.67 -3.20 -15.51
N ILE A 242 -0.77 -1.90 -15.19
CA ILE A 242 -1.55 -0.93 -15.99
C ILE A 242 -0.87 -0.62 -17.32
N ALA A 243 0.47 -0.55 -17.36
CA ALA A 243 1.21 -0.21 -18.56
C ALA A 243 1.33 -1.38 -19.54
N HIS A 244 1.19 -2.64 -19.11
CA HIS A 244 1.38 -3.81 -19.99
C HIS A 244 0.52 -3.76 -21.27
N GLN A 245 -0.72 -3.29 -21.17
CA GLN A 245 -1.68 -3.26 -22.27
C GLN A 245 -2.12 -1.84 -22.66
N SER A 246 -1.45 -0.82 -22.14
CA SER A 246 -1.81 0.58 -22.37
C SER A 246 -0.71 1.32 -23.12
N ALA A 247 -0.77 1.30 -24.46
CA ALA A 247 0.16 2.07 -25.30
C ALA A 247 0.03 3.58 -25.05
N LYS A 248 -1.18 4.06 -24.71
CA LYS A 248 -1.43 5.47 -24.35
C LYS A 248 -0.65 5.85 -23.09
N LEU A 249 -0.77 5.05 -22.03
CA LEU A 249 -0.06 5.29 -20.77
C LEU A 249 1.46 5.20 -20.99
N ARG A 250 1.94 4.18 -21.71
CA ARG A 250 3.37 4.04 -22.07
C ARG A 250 3.92 5.27 -22.78
N LYS A 251 3.21 5.82 -23.77
CA LYS A 251 3.59 7.06 -24.46
C LYS A 251 3.67 8.25 -23.49
N LYS A 252 2.66 8.43 -22.62
CA LYS A 252 2.66 9.52 -21.62
C LYS A 252 3.86 9.41 -20.68
N MET A 253 4.16 8.22 -20.18
CA MET A 253 5.32 7.98 -19.31
C MET A 253 6.67 8.22 -20.01
N ILE A 254 6.80 7.88 -21.29
CA ILE A 254 8.02 8.18 -22.07
C ILE A 254 8.26 9.69 -22.13
N VAL A 255 7.20 10.48 -22.41
CA VAL A 255 7.29 11.94 -22.46
C VAL A 255 7.70 12.53 -21.11
N LEU A 256 7.23 11.93 -20.01
CA LEU A 256 7.61 12.34 -18.65
C LEU A 256 9.04 11.89 -18.25
N GLY A 257 9.71 11.07 -19.04
CA GLY A 257 11.08 10.63 -18.75
C GLY A 257 11.17 9.36 -17.89
N ILE A 258 10.24 8.41 -18.04
CA ILE A 258 10.26 7.15 -17.28
C ILE A 258 11.50 6.27 -17.54
N VAL A 259 12.12 6.36 -18.73
CA VAL A 259 13.18 5.42 -19.13
C VAL A 259 14.46 5.54 -18.28
N PRO A 260 15.04 6.74 -18.08
CA PRO A 260 16.16 6.92 -17.14
C PRO A 260 15.83 6.44 -15.73
N LEU A 261 14.62 6.74 -15.23
CA LEU A 261 14.18 6.32 -13.90
C LEU A 261 14.12 4.78 -13.77
N LEU A 262 13.60 4.09 -14.78
CA LEU A 262 13.58 2.62 -14.78
C LEU A 262 14.97 2.00 -14.86
N LEU A 263 15.91 2.64 -15.56
CA LEU A 263 17.31 2.20 -15.57
C LEU A 263 17.93 2.34 -14.18
N GLU A 264 17.68 3.45 -13.49
CA GLU A 264 18.13 3.65 -12.12
C GLU A 264 17.55 2.59 -11.18
N VAL A 265 16.22 2.37 -11.20
CA VAL A 265 15.57 1.34 -10.37
C VAL A 265 16.03 -0.07 -10.74
N ALA A 266 16.34 -0.34 -12.01
CA ALA A 266 16.91 -1.62 -12.45
C ALA A 266 18.33 -1.88 -11.92
N LEU A 267 19.09 -0.83 -11.59
CA LEU A 267 20.45 -0.93 -11.05
C LEU A 267 20.47 -0.93 -9.52
N LEU A 268 19.69 -0.05 -8.90
CA LEU A 268 19.79 0.26 -7.46
C LEU A 268 18.57 -0.17 -6.65
N GLY A 269 17.47 -0.52 -7.31
CA GLY A 269 16.22 -0.90 -6.64
C GLY A 269 16.31 -2.25 -5.93
N SER A 270 15.25 -2.60 -5.20
CA SER A 270 15.13 -3.93 -4.60
C SER A 270 15.02 -5.02 -5.67
N PRO A 271 15.28 -6.30 -5.35
CA PRO A 271 15.21 -7.38 -6.33
C PRO A 271 13.87 -7.48 -7.09
N LEU A 272 12.75 -7.15 -6.42
CA LEU A 272 11.43 -7.13 -7.05
C LEU A 272 11.25 -5.92 -7.96
N ALA A 273 11.66 -4.73 -7.51
CA ALA A 273 11.59 -3.50 -8.31
C ALA A 273 12.50 -3.60 -9.55
N GLN A 274 13.70 -4.17 -9.42
CA GLN A 274 14.63 -4.41 -10.52
C GLN A 274 14.01 -5.30 -11.60
N LYS A 275 13.48 -6.47 -11.23
CA LYS A 275 12.83 -7.41 -12.18
C LYS A 275 11.69 -6.75 -12.95
N ARG A 276 10.84 -5.98 -12.27
CA ARG A 276 9.71 -5.26 -12.87
C ARG A 276 10.18 -4.14 -13.80
N SER A 277 11.21 -3.39 -13.39
CA SER A 277 11.78 -2.30 -14.19
C SER A 277 12.44 -2.82 -15.46
N LEU A 278 13.22 -3.89 -15.37
CA LEU A 278 13.80 -4.57 -16.54
C LEU A 278 12.72 -5.04 -17.51
N LYS A 279 11.60 -5.59 -16.99
CA LYS A 279 10.49 -6.02 -17.85
C LYS A 279 9.82 -4.86 -18.58
N MET A 280 9.61 -3.74 -17.91
CA MET A 280 9.05 -2.53 -18.53
C MET A 280 10.01 -1.93 -19.57
N LEU A 281 11.32 -1.92 -19.30
CA LEU A 281 12.34 -1.48 -20.26
C LEU A 281 12.35 -2.34 -21.54
N GLN A 282 12.15 -3.65 -21.42
CA GLN A 282 11.98 -4.54 -22.58
C GLN A 282 10.80 -4.09 -23.44
N TRP A 283 9.64 -3.78 -22.84
CA TRP A 283 8.48 -3.31 -23.61
C TRP A 283 8.77 -2.03 -24.39
N PHE A 284 9.46 -1.05 -23.78
CA PHE A 284 9.83 0.19 -24.47
C PHE A 284 10.82 -0.04 -25.60
N LYS A 285 11.76 -0.98 -25.43
CA LYS A 285 12.69 -1.39 -26.48
C LYS A 285 11.95 -2.04 -27.65
N ASP A 286 11.09 -3.02 -27.36
CA ASP A 286 10.34 -3.77 -28.37
C ASP A 286 9.40 -2.86 -29.16
N GLU A 287 8.72 -1.91 -28.50
CA GLU A 287 7.88 -0.91 -29.17
C GLU A 287 8.68 0.04 -30.08
N ARG A 288 9.89 0.43 -29.66
CA ARG A 288 10.78 1.25 -30.49
C ARG A 288 11.25 0.48 -31.72
N GLN A 289 11.62 -0.79 -31.54
CA GLN A 289 12.06 -1.66 -32.63
C GLN A 289 10.91 -1.98 -33.61
N ALA A 290 9.70 -2.24 -33.12
CA ALA A 290 8.53 -2.47 -33.97
C ALA A 290 8.21 -1.25 -34.86
N LYS A 291 8.33 -0.03 -34.32
CA LYS A 291 8.16 1.21 -35.12
C LYS A 291 9.24 1.37 -36.18
N LEU A 292 10.50 1.09 -35.84
CA LEU A 292 11.60 1.19 -36.80
C LEU A 292 11.52 0.10 -37.89
N GLY A 293 11.11 -1.12 -37.54
CA GLY A 293 10.93 -2.22 -38.48
C GLY A 293 9.77 -2.03 -39.46
N ALA A 294 8.66 -1.40 -39.02
CA ALA A 294 7.52 -1.08 -39.87
C ALA A 294 7.82 0.01 -40.93
N HIS A 295 8.90 0.77 -40.76
CA HIS A 295 9.37 1.77 -41.72
C HIS A 295 10.56 1.30 -42.57
N SER A 296 11.00 0.04 -42.42
CA SER A 296 12.11 -0.57 -43.17
C SER A 296 11.62 -1.63 -44.18
N GLY A 297 10.54 -1.34 -44.89
CA GLY A 297 10.15 -2.13 -46.06
C GLY A 297 11.12 -1.86 -47.23
N PRO A 298 11.42 -2.85 -48.11
CA PRO A 298 12.23 -2.61 -49.28
C PRO A 298 11.44 -1.73 -50.26
N GLN A 299 11.79 -0.46 -50.39
CA GLN A 299 11.45 0.31 -51.59
C GLN A 299 12.32 -0.21 -52.75
N SER A 300 11.94 -1.36 -53.31
CA SER A 300 12.29 -1.72 -54.67
C SER A 300 11.17 -1.24 -55.58
N GLU A 301 11.14 0.06 -55.84
CA GLU A 301 10.67 0.54 -57.14
C GLU A 301 11.91 0.92 -57.93
N VAL A 302 12.31 -0.01 -58.79
CA VAL A 302 13.21 0.24 -59.90
C VAL A 302 12.52 1.29 -60.78
N PHE A 303 12.93 2.55 -60.65
CA PHE A 303 12.77 3.53 -61.71
C PHE A 303 14.14 4.10 -62.03
N GLY A 304 14.70 3.60 -63.13
CA GLY A 304 15.98 4.07 -63.64
C GLY A 304 15.84 5.51 -64.14
N ILE A 305 16.64 6.41 -63.59
CA ILE A 305 17.25 7.50 -64.34
C ILE A 305 18.69 7.64 -63.83
N SER A 306 19.63 7.28 -64.69
CA SER A 306 21.05 7.51 -64.53
C SER A 306 21.37 9.00 -64.32
N ASN A 307 22.35 9.25 -63.46
CA ASN A 307 23.15 10.47 -63.36
C ASN A 307 22.43 11.81 -63.10
N ALA A 308 22.43 12.25 -61.84
CA ALA A 308 22.85 13.60 -61.49
C ALA A 308 23.19 13.70 -59.99
N LEU A 309 24.40 14.19 -59.70
CA LEU A 309 24.83 14.83 -58.44
C LEU A 309 25.10 13.93 -57.23
N ARG A 310 26.23 13.24 -57.35
CA ARG A 310 27.13 12.88 -56.25
C ARG A 310 27.56 14.15 -55.51
N LEU A 311 26.81 14.59 -54.48
CA LEU A 311 27.23 15.66 -53.57
C LEU A 311 26.89 15.33 -52.10
N LYS A 312 27.96 15.30 -51.30
CA LYS A 312 28.07 15.36 -49.83
C LYS A 312 27.51 14.21 -48.98
N GLY A 313 28.40 13.24 -48.73
CA GLY A 313 28.37 12.32 -47.59
C GLY A 313 28.92 12.91 -46.27
N GLU A 314 28.80 14.22 -46.04
CA GLU A 314 29.33 14.86 -44.81
C GLU A 314 28.26 15.11 -43.73
N SER A 315 26.99 15.31 -44.11
CA SER A 315 25.92 15.66 -43.17
C SER A 315 25.34 14.48 -42.38
N SER A 316 25.41 13.26 -42.93
CA SER A 316 24.91 12.05 -42.25
C SER A 316 25.84 11.60 -41.12
N GLU A 317 27.17 11.69 -41.31
CA GLU A 317 28.13 11.33 -40.26
C GLU A 317 28.22 12.37 -39.15
N GLU A 318 28.03 13.65 -39.48
CA GLU A 318 28.01 14.73 -38.49
C GLU A 318 26.79 14.61 -37.57
N CYS A 319 25.61 14.34 -38.15
CA CYS A 319 24.41 14.04 -37.38
C CYS A 319 24.59 12.80 -36.49
N GLU A 320 25.21 11.73 -37.00
CA GLU A 320 25.47 10.52 -36.20
C GLU A 320 26.48 10.78 -35.06
N ARG A 321 27.52 11.59 -35.32
CA ARG A 321 28.48 12.03 -34.30
C ARG A 321 27.83 12.87 -33.22
N ASP A 322 26.94 13.79 -33.59
CA ASP A 322 26.24 14.65 -32.64
C ASP A 322 25.25 13.86 -31.77
N VAL A 323 24.54 12.90 -32.36
CA VAL A 323 23.68 11.97 -31.60
C VAL A 323 24.51 11.13 -30.65
N ARG A 324 25.66 10.58 -31.07
CA ARG A 324 26.55 9.82 -30.17
C ARG A 324 27.10 10.68 -29.04
N LYS A 325 27.44 11.94 -29.31
CA LYS A 325 27.92 12.90 -28.31
C LYS A 325 26.84 13.22 -27.28
N MET A 326 25.61 13.45 -27.73
CA MET A 326 24.46 13.71 -26.86
C MET A 326 24.11 12.50 -25.98
N VAL A 327 24.11 11.29 -26.55
CA VAL A 327 23.90 10.05 -25.80
C VAL A 327 24.99 9.85 -24.74
N LYS A 328 26.26 10.10 -25.10
CA LYS A 328 27.38 10.01 -24.16
C LYS A 328 27.26 11.03 -23.01
N GLN A 329 26.89 12.26 -23.32
CA GLN A 329 26.66 13.30 -22.30
C GLN A 329 25.51 12.95 -21.37
N SER A 330 24.41 12.40 -21.90
CA SER A 330 23.28 11.95 -21.09
C SER A 330 23.66 10.76 -20.20
N LEU A 331 24.46 9.81 -20.71
CA LEU A 331 24.97 8.68 -19.93
C LEU A 331 25.89 9.17 -18.79
N ASP A 332 26.81 10.10 -19.07
CA ASP A 332 27.70 10.68 -18.05
C ASP A 332 26.94 11.48 -16.99
N GLN A 333 25.89 12.20 -17.37
CA GLN A 333 25.03 12.90 -16.41
C GLN A 333 24.25 11.93 -15.52
N ASN A 334 23.66 10.88 -16.10
CA ASN A 334 22.98 9.84 -15.34
C ASN A 334 23.96 9.12 -14.39
N LEU A 335 25.16 8.80 -14.85
CA LEU A 335 26.20 8.16 -14.03
C LEU A 335 26.62 9.06 -12.85
N LYS A 336 26.78 10.38 -13.08
CA LYS A 336 27.09 11.34 -12.01
C LYS A 336 25.97 11.47 -10.97
N LEU A 337 24.71 11.41 -11.39
CA LEU A 337 23.56 11.41 -10.47
C LEU A 337 23.54 10.12 -9.63
N ILE A 338 23.81 8.97 -10.26
CA ILE A 338 23.90 7.66 -9.59
C ILE A 338 25.04 7.65 -8.55
N ILE A 339 26.23 8.15 -8.89
CA ILE A 339 27.38 8.19 -7.97
C ILE A 339 27.10 9.09 -6.77
N ARG A 340 26.53 10.29 -6.98
CA ARG A 340 26.15 11.19 -5.88
C ARG A 340 25.14 10.57 -4.91
N ARG A 341 24.27 9.68 -5.40
CA ARG A 341 23.33 8.92 -4.56
C ARG A 341 23.99 7.73 -3.87
N GLY A 342 24.94 7.06 -4.51
CA GLY A 342 25.74 5.98 -3.93
C GLY A 342 26.65 6.44 -2.79
N ASP A 343 27.32 7.59 -2.93
CA ASP A 343 28.25 8.11 -1.92
C ASP A 343 27.55 8.56 -0.63
N LEU A 344 26.26 8.93 -0.70
CA LEU A 344 25.43 9.19 0.49
C LEU A 344 25.00 7.90 1.22
N SER A 345 25.09 6.75 0.56
CA SER A 345 24.84 5.44 1.18
C SER A 345 26.07 4.87 1.92
N ASP A 346 27.27 5.40 1.68
CA ASP A 346 28.52 4.87 2.23
C ASP A 346 28.80 5.29 3.69
N GLY A 347 27.84 5.98 4.32
CA GLY A 347 27.80 6.23 5.77
C GLY A 347 27.36 5.02 6.61
N CYS A 348 26.96 3.90 6.01
CA CYS A 348 26.49 2.72 6.75
C CYS A 348 27.46 1.54 6.62
N SER A 349 28.47 1.53 7.49
CA SER A 349 29.53 0.51 7.57
C SER A 349 29.04 -0.84 8.12
N MET A 350 28.25 -1.62 7.37
CA MET A 350 27.80 -2.96 7.83
C MET A 350 27.75 -4.06 6.76
N ILE A 351 28.42 -3.92 5.61
CA ILE A 351 28.43 -4.98 4.56
C ILE A 351 29.83 -5.56 4.26
N LYS A 352 30.85 -5.27 5.08
CA LYS A 352 32.18 -5.90 4.92
C LYS A 352 32.37 -7.25 5.61
N SER A 353 31.40 -7.76 6.38
CA SER A 353 31.58 -9.00 7.16
C SER A 353 31.02 -10.28 6.52
N LEU A 354 30.38 -10.24 5.34
CA LEU A 354 29.75 -11.43 4.75
C LEU A 354 30.44 -12.02 3.51
N VAL A 355 31.63 -11.53 3.13
CA VAL A 355 32.36 -12.02 1.94
C VAL A 355 33.53 -12.98 2.27
N PHE A 356 33.84 -13.22 3.54
CA PHE A 356 34.83 -14.24 3.95
C PHE A 356 34.14 -15.48 4.53
N ASN A 357 33.43 -16.24 3.71
CA ASN A 357 33.41 -17.70 3.76
C ASN A 357 32.45 -18.27 2.72
N SER A 358 32.96 -18.58 1.53
CA SER A 358 32.53 -19.78 0.83
C SER A 358 33.63 -20.22 -0.12
N SER A 359 34.39 -21.20 0.34
CA SER A 359 35.45 -21.87 -0.40
C SER A 359 34.83 -22.76 -1.47
N SER A 360 35.34 -22.57 -2.69
CA SER A 360 35.11 -23.38 -3.88
C SER A 360 35.38 -24.88 -3.63
N LYS A 361 34.40 -25.74 -3.95
CA LYS A 361 34.66 -27.10 -4.47
C LYS A 361 33.66 -27.46 -5.57
N SER A 362 34.20 -27.49 -6.78
CA SER A 362 33.76 -28.14 -8.02
C SER A 362 33.60 -29.67 -7.82
N LEU A 363 32.47 -30.31 -8.16
CA LEU A 363 32.10 -31.09 -9.39
C LEU A 363 31.23 -32.31 -8.93
N PRO A 364 30.63 -33.17 -9.79
CA PRO A 364 30.24 -33.10 -11.21
C PRO A 364 28.78 -33.57 -11.50
N TYR A 365 28.45 -33.60 -12.80
CA TYR A 365 27.31 -34.24 -13.45
C TYR A 365 26.92 -35.64 -12.93
N CYS A 366 25.62 -35.82 -12.65
CA CYS A 366 24.69 -36.79 -13.24
C CYS A 366 23.25 -36.33 -12.94
#